data_AF-A0A661YXV3-F1
#
_entry.id   AF-A0A661YXV3-F1
#
_cell.length_a   1.000
_cell.length_b   1.000
_cell.length_c   1.000
_cell.angle_alpha   90.00
_cell.angle_beta   90.00
_cell.angle_gamma   90.00
#
_symmetry.space_group_name_H-M   'P 1'
#
loop_
_entity.id
_entity.type
_entity.pdbx_description
1 polymer ?
#
loop_
_entity_poly.entity_id
_entity_poly.type
_entity_poly.pdbx_seq_one_letter_code
_entity_poly.pdbx_strand_id
1 'polypeptide(L)'
;MRLKQSLYFLSIVIISIILIISMDSCKKENSFAEGNINLSFSTDTILFDTLFTTIGSSTYTLIVTNNEDQKVNISQVYLGEGQTSKYRMNVDGYSGYNLTDIEIAAHDSIYIFVEVTIDP
;
A
#
# COMPACT_ATOMS: atom_id res chain seq x y z
N MET A 1 49.96 10.16 -38.05
CA MET A 1 49.73 9.57 -36.71
C MET A 1 48.89 10.46 -35.80
N ARG A 2 49.13 11.78 -35.74
CA ARG A 2 48.40 12.73 -34.86
C ARG A 2 46.88 12.88 -35.12
N LEU A 3 46.42 12.81 -36.38
CA LEU A 3 44.98 12.90 -36.70
C LEU A 3 44.16 11.71 -36.16
N LYS A 4 44.69 10.47 -36.23
CA LYS A 4 44.00 9.27 -35.73
C LYS A 4 43.88 9.28 -34.19
N GLN A 5 44.90 9.78 -33.50
CA GLN A 5 44.86 9.99 -32.05
C GLN A 5 43.82 11.04 -31.64
N SER A 6 43.72 12.14 -32.39
CA SER A 6 42.69 13.17 -32.14
C SER A 6 41.27 12.64 -32.38
N LEU A 7 41.04 11.82 -33.42
CA LEU A 7 39.75 11.15 -33.64
C LEU A 7 39.40 10.15 -32.53
N TYR A 8 40.38 9.40 -32.02
CA TYR A 8 40.16 8.44 -30.92
C TYR A 8 39.78 9.15 -29.62
N PHE A 9 40.45 10.27 -29.33
CA PHE A 9 40.14 11.11 -28.19
C PHE A 9 38.73 11.71 -28.28
N LEU A 10 38.33 12.19 -29.47
CA LEU A 10 36.98 12.69 -29.73
C LEU A 10 35.91 11.60 -29.51
N SER A 11 36.17 10.39 -29.98
CA SER A 11 35.26 9.24 -29.81
C SER A 11 35.03 8.89 -28.33
N ILE A 12 36.10 8.89 -27.52
CA ILE A 12 36.01 8.63 -26.08
C ILE A 12 35.19 9.71 -25.36
N VAL A 13 35.38 10.98 -25.73
CA VAL A 13 34.62 12.09 -25.14
C VAL A 13 33.12 11.96 -25.48
N ILE A 14 32.79 11.59 -26.72
CA ILE A 14 31.40 11.39 -27.14
C ILE A 14 30.75 10.22 -26.38
N ILE A 15 31.46 9.09 -26.24
CA ILE A 15 30.97 7.93 -25.47
C ILE A 15 30.76 8.29 -24.00
N SER A 16 31.68 9.05 -23.40
CA SER A 16 31.55 9.53 -22.02
C SER A 16 30.32 10.41 -21.83
N ILE A 17 30.03 11.29 -22.79
CA ILE A 17 28.86 12.17 -22.75
C ILE A 17 27.56 11.35 -22.85
N ILE A 18 27.50 10.36 -23.76
CA ILE A 18 26.35 9.47 -23.90
C ILE A 18 26.07 8.70 -22.61
N LEU A 19 27.14 8.21 -21.94
CA LEU A 19 27.01 7.50 -20.67
C LEU A 19 26.41 8.40 -19.56
N ILE A 20 26.84 9.66 -19.50
CA ILE A 20 26.36 10.63 -18.50
C ILE A 20 24.87 10.95 -18.71
N ILE A 21 24.43 11.12 -19.97
CA ILE A 21 23.03 11.45 -20.27
C ILE A 21 22.11 10.24 -20.01
N SER A 22 22.63 9.02 -20.07
CA SER A 22 21.84 7.79 -19.83
C SER A 22 21.51 7.52 -18.35
N MET A 23 22.01 8.32 -17.41
CA MET A 23 21.74 8.15 -15.98
C MET A 23 20.53 8.95 -15.47
N ASP A 24 19.71 9.51 -16.36
CA ASP A 24 18.52 10.26 -15.95
C ASP A 24 17.40 9.30 -15.53
N SER A 25 17.07 9.32 -14.23
CA SER A 25 15.98 8.54 -13.65
C SER A 25 14.83 9.49 -13.31
N CYS A 26 13.85 9.60 -14.21
CA CYS A 26 12.59 10.26 -13.91
C CYS A 26 11.86 9.52 -12.78
N LYS A 27 11.98 10.00 -11.55
CA LYS A 27 11.12 9.57 -10.44
C LYS A 27 9.81 10.32 -10.55
N LYS A 28 8.72 9.62 -10.83
CA LYS A 28 7.38 10.21 -10.83
C LYS A 28 7.09 10.75 -9.43
N GLU A 29 6.65 12.00 -9.32
CA GLU A 29 6.17 12.52 -8.03
C GLU A 29 4.95 11.71 -7.61
N ASN A 30 5.01 11.13 -6.41
CA ASN A 30 3.93 10.30 -5.86
C ASN A 30 2.82 11.22 -5.35
N SER A 31 1.89 11.59 -6.23
CA SER A 31 0.65 12.28 -5.85
C SER A 31 -0.37 11.27 -5.30
N PHE A 32 -1.27 11.77 -4.44
CA PHE A 32 -2.47 11.02 -4.07
C PHE A 32 -3.52 11.11 -5.17
N ALA A 33 -4.36 10.08 -5.27
CA ALA A 33 -5.55 10.08 -6.10
C ALA A 33 -6.53 11.14 -5.58
N GLU A 34 -7.09 11.93 -6.49
CA GLU A 34 -8.10 12.94 -6.18
C GLU A 34 -9.44 12.58 -6.85
N GLY A 35 -10.55 12.89 -6.18
CA GLY A 35 -11.90 12.68 -6.70
C GLY A 35 -12.53 11.34 -6.28
N ASN A 36 -13.20 10.67 -7.21
CA ASN A 36 -13.92 9.42 -6.94
C ASN A 36 -12.96 8.23 -6.99
N ILE A 37 -12.41 7.86 -5.83
CA ILE A 37 -11.52 6.71 -5.66
C ILE A 37 -12.36 5.44 -5.51
N ASN A 38 -12.06 4.41 -6.29
CA ASN A 38 -12.76 3.13 -6.19
C ASN A 38 -11.85 2.03 -5.59
N LEU A 39 -12.06 1.72 -4.31
CA LEU A 39 -11.40 0.60 -3.65
C LEU A 39 -12.16 -0.70 -3.89
N SER A 40 -11.43 -1.79 -4.17
CA SER A 40 -11.99 -3.14 -4.23
C SER A 40 -11.81 -3.88 -2.92
N PHE A 41 -12.85 -4.60 -2.52
CA PHE A 41 -12.88 -5.37 -1.28
C PHE A 41 -13.03 -6.85 -1.62
N SER A 42 -12.24 -7.71 -0.97
CA SER A 42 -12.32 -9.17 -1.21
C SER A 42 -13.64 -9.79 -0.74
N THR A 43 -14.28 -9.19 0.26
CA THR A 43 -15.61 -9.55 0.75
C THR A 43 -16.30 -8.33 1.33
N ASP A 44 -17.62 -8.30 1.27
CA ASP A 44 -18.47 -7.26 1.88
C ASP A 44 -18.93 -7.63 3.30
N THR A 45 -18.98 -8.93 3.59
CA THR A 45 -19.49 -9.49 4.84
C THR A 45 -18.58 -10.60 5.34
N ILE A 46 -18.24 -10.57 6.63
CA ILE A 46 -17.50 -11.63 7.32
C ILE A 46 -18.44 -12.28 8.32
N LEU A 47 -18.64 -13.59 8.19
CA LEU A 47 -19.49 -14.39 9.06
C LEU A 47 -18.62 -15.20 10.03
N PHE A 48 -18.99 -15.16 11.30
CA PHE A 48 -18.36 -15.93 12.36
C PHE A 48 -19.32 -17.03 12.83
N ASP A 49 -19.09 -18.27 12.40
CA ASP A 49 -20.04 -19.36 12.62
C ASP A 49 -20.03 -19.88 14.07
N THR A 50 -18.85 -20.11 14.64
CA THR A 50 -18.71 -20.68 15.98
C THR A 50 -17.85 -19.79 16.86
N LEU A 51 -18.49 -19.17 17.85
CA LEU A 51 -17.84 -18.31 18.82
C LEU A 51 -17.75 -19.03 20.17
N PHE A 52 -16.54 -19.18 20.68
CA PHE A 52 -16.30 -19.60 22.05
C PHE A 52 -16.19 -18.37 22.95
N THR A 53 -16.75 -18.44 24.15
CA THR A 53 -16.54 -17.41 25.16
C THR A 53 -15.09 -17.41 25.61
N THR A 54 -14.53 -16.22 25.86
CA THR A 54 -13.22 -15.98 26.49
C THR A 54 -11.97 -16.40 25.67
N ILE A 55 -12.08 -17.34 24.73
CA ILE A 55 -10.94 -17.87 23.95
C ILE A 55 -10.67 -17.08 22.64
N GLY A 56 -11.66 -16.31 22.17
CA GLY A 56 -11.59 -15.57 20.89
C GLY A 56 -11.94 -16.46 19.69
N SER A 57 -12.25 -15.82 18.56
CA SER A 57 -12.59 -16.50 17.30
C SER A 57 -11.35 -16.83 16.46
N SER A 58 -11.56 -17.52 15.35
CA SER A 58 -10.61 -17.48 14.23
C SER A 58 -10.44 -16.05 13.71
N THR A 59 -9.25 -15.74 13.23
CA THR A 59 -8.94 -14.49 12.54
C THR A 59 -9.35 -14.59 11.07
N TYR A 60 -10.11 -13.62 10.59
CA TYR A 60 -10.52 -13.50 9.19
C TYR A 60 -9.75 -12.38 8.51
N THR A 61 -9.48 -12.57 7.22
CA THR A 61 -8.72 -11.62 6.40
C THR A 61 -9.63 -10.97 5.38
N LEU A 62 -9.61 -9.64 5.35
CA LEU A 62 -10.20 -8.78 4.33
C LEU A 62 -9.05 -8.11 3.57
N ILE A 63 -9.07 -8.19 2.25
CA ILE A 63 -8.10 -7.51 1.39
C ILE A 63 -8.78 -6.29 0.80
N VAL A 64 -8.12 -5.13 0.91
CA VAL A 64 -8.55 -3.88 0.28
C VAL A 64 -7.51 -3.51 -0.77
N THR A 65 -7.96 -3.39 -2.02
CA THR A 65 -7.11 -3.14 -3.18
C THR A 65 -7.36 -1.74 -3.74
N ASN A 66 -6.28 -1.01 -3.96
CA ASN A 66 -6.27 0.23 -4.71
C ASN A 66 -6.03 -0.08 -6.20
N ASN A 67 -7.04 0.08 -7.04
CA ASN A 67 -6.92 -0.12 -8.49
C ASN A 67 -6.51 1.16 -9.24
N GLU A 68 -6.29 2.27 -8.53
CA GLU A 68 -5.90 3.53 -9.14
C GLU A 68 -4.41 3.55 -9.51
N ASP A 69 -4.06 4.34 -10.52
CA ASP A 69 -2.68 4.60 -10.95
C ASP A 69 -1.90 5.52 -9.97
N GLN A 70 -2.56 5.97 -8.91
CA GLN A 70 -2.03 6.89 -7.89
C GLN A 70 -2.21 6.30 -6.50
N LYS A 71 -1.45 6.83 -5.53
CA LYS A 71 -1.60 6.42 -4.13
C LYS A 71 -2.97 6.82 -3.59
N VAL A 72 -3.57 5.99 -2.75
CA VAL A 72 -4.81 6.34 -2.03
C VAL A 72 -4.49 6.51 -0.55
N ASN A 73 -5.02 7.57 0.06
CA ASN A 73 -5.00 7.71 1.52
C ASN A 73 -6.40 7.42 2.07
N ILE A 74 -6.52 6.38 2.89
CA ILE A 74 -7.73 6.10 3.65
C ILE A 74 -7.70 6.97 4.90
N SER A 75 -8.64 7.91 4.98
CA SER A 75 -8.72 8.86 6.09
C SER A 75 -8.95 8.19 7.44
N GLN A 76 -9.82 7.17 7.48
CA GLN A 76 -10.12 6.44 8.71
C GLN A 76 -10.61 5.02 8.45
N VAL A 77 -10.08 4.07 9.21
CA VAL A 77 -10.63 2.72 9.39
C VAL A 77 -10.97 2.56 10.87
N TYR A 78 -12.21 2.18 11.18
CA TYR A 78 -12.65 2.12 12.57
C TYR A 78 -13.72 1.04 12.77
N LEU A 79 -13.79 0.56 14.01
CA LEU A 79 -14.86 -0.30 14.48
C LEU A 79 -16.03 0.57 14.94
N GLY A 80 -17.25 0.24 14.54
CA GLY A 80 -18.43 1.07 14.81
C GLY A 80 -18.70 1.33 16.29
N GLU A 81 -18.38 0.36 17.16
CA GLU A 81 -18.48 0.49 18.62
C GLU A 81 -17.18 1.01 19.27
N GLY A 82 -16.16 1.34 18.49
CA GLY A 82 -14.87 1.82 19.00
C GLY A 82 -14.29 0.89 20.07
N GLN A 83 -13.91 1.45 21.22
CA GLN A 83 -13.30 0.69 22.33
C GLN A 83 -14.25 -0.30 23.01
N THR A 84 -15.58 -0.16 22.84
CA THR A 84 -16.54 -1.11 23.40
C THR A 84 -16.83 -2.28 22.47
N SER A 85 -16.27 -2.26 21.25
CA SER A 85 -16.39 -3.33 20.27
C SER A 85 -15.88 -4.66 20.80
N LYS A 86 -16.65 -5.73 20.56
CA LYS A 86 -16.19 -7.12 20.76
C LYS A 86 -15.23 -7.59 19.65
N TYR A 87 -15.20 -6.87 18.54
CA TYR A 87 -14.25 -7.07 17.46
C TYR A 87 -12.92 -6.37 17.76
N ARG A 88 -11.86 -6.99 17.28
CA ARG A 88 -10.53 -6.40 17.17
C ARG A 88 -10.10 -6.42 15.72
N MET A 89 -9.40 -5.37 15.31
CA MET A 89 -8.88 -5.26 13.95
C MET A 89 -7.40 -4.93 13.94
N ASN A 90 -6.72 -5.40 12.92
CA ASN A 90 -5.38 -5.00 12.54
C ASN A 90 -5.39 -4.64 11.06
N VAL A 91 -4.92 -3.44 10.72
CA VAL A 91 -4.85 -2.93 9.34
C VAL A 91 -3.38 -2.80 8.99
N ASP A 92 -2.90 -3.66 8.10
CA ASP A 92 -1.54 -3.68 7.56
C ASP A 92 -0.43 -3.60 8.64
N GLY A 93 -0.63 -4.30 9.75
CA GLY A 93 0.29 -4.32 10.90
C GLY A 93 -0.10 -3.38 12.04
N TYR A 94 -0.97 -2.39 11.81
CA TYR A 94 -1.44 -1.46 12.83
C TYR A 94 -2.68 -2.02 13.54
N SER A 95 -2.57 -2.31 14.84
CA SER A 95 -3.70 -2.77 15.67
C SER A 95 -4.38 -1.60 16.36
N GLY A 96 -5.71 -1.54 16.33
CA GLY A 96 -6.46 -0.47 16.99
C GLY A 96 -7.95 -0.48 16.66
N TYR A 97 -8.71 0.36 17.36
CA TYR A 97 -10.16 0.52 17.13
C TYR A 97 -10.50 1.65 16.17
N ASN A 98 -9.57 2.59 16.01
CA ASN A 98 -9.63 3.71 15.07
C ASN A 98 -8.20 3.96 14.60
N LEU A 99 -7.99 3.83 13.29
CA LEU A 99 -6.73 4.04 12.61
C LEU A 99 -6.96 5.08 11.52
N THR A 100 -6.07 6.05 11.42
CA THR A 100 -6.15 7.14 10.44
C THR A 100 -4.96 7.08 9.50
N ASP A 101 -5.11 7.73 8.35
CA ASP A 101 -4.03 7.99 7.40
C ASP A 101 -3.31 6.72 6.92
N ILE A 102 -4.10 5.73 6.50
CA ILE A 102 -3.57 4.48 5.93
C ILE A 102 -3.36 4.68 4.42
N GLU A 103 -2.10 4.70 4.00
CA GLU A 103 -1.74 4.79 2.59
C GLU A 103 -1.74 3.42 1.89
N ILE A 104 -2.31 3.37 0.68
CA ILE A 104 -2.18 2.23 -0.24
C ILE A 104 -1.49 2.71 -1.51
N ALA A 105 -0.42 2.04 -1.93
CA ALA A 105 0.27 2.38 -3.17
C ALA A 105 -0.61 2.12 -4.40
N ALA A 106 -0.24 2.71 -5.54
CA ALA A 106 -0.92 2.48 -6.81
C ALA A 106 -0.83 0.99 -7.20
N HIS A 107 -1.95 0.38 -7.60
CA HIS A 107 -2.07 -1.05 -7.93
C HIS A 107 -1.63 -2.00 -6.82
N ASP A 108 -1.77 -1.58 -5.57
CA ASP A 108 -1.37 -2.35 -4.39
C ASP A 108 -2.57 -2.65 -3.48
N SER A 109 -2.34 -3.46 -2.45
CA SER A 109 -3.37 -3.88 -1.51
C SER A 109 -2.88 -3.91 -0.08
N ILE A 110 -3.80 -3.72 0.86
CA ILE A 110 -3.55 -3.89 2.29
C ILE A 110 -4.39 -5.05 2.85
N TYR A 111 -3.91 -5.59 3.96
CA TYR A 111 -4.62 -6.63 4.70
C TYR A 111 -5.30 -6.05 5.93
N ILE A 112 -6.55 -6.44 6.15
CA ILE A 112 -7.29 -6.17 7.38
C ILE A 112 -7.61 -7.51 8.03
N PHE A 113 -7.03 -7.74 9.19
CA PHE A 113 -7.32 -8.90 10.02
C PHE A 113 -8.40 -8.53 11.03
N VAL A 114 -9.44 -9.35 11.13
CA VAL A 114 -10.56 -9.15 12.05
C VAL A 114 -10.78 -10.41 12.87
N GLU A 115 -10.93 -10.25 14.17
CA GLU A 115 -11.36 -11.31 15.06
C GLU A 115 -12.29 -10.78 16.14
N VAL A 116 -13.04 -11.67 16.77
CA VAL A 116 -14.01 -11.32 17.80
C VAL A 116 -13.73 -12.10 19.07
N THR A 117 -13.88 -11.43 20.21
CA THR A 117 -13.80 -12.08 21.53
C THR A 117 -15.05 -11.71 22.31
N ILE A 118 -15.86 -12.73 22.62
CA ILE A 118 -17.04 -12.58 23.46
C ILE A 118 -16.65 -12.96 24.89
N ASP A 119 -16.75 -12.01 25.80
CA ASP A 119 -16.63 -12.23 27.24
C ASP A 119 -18.00 -11.90 27.89
N PRO A 120 -18.73 -12.91 28.39
CA PRO A 120 -20.09 -12.76 28.94
C PRO A 120 -20.13 -12.04 30.30
#